data_AF-A0A1X7FUM1-F1
#
_entry.id   AF-A0A1X7FUM1-F1
#
_cell.length_a   1.000
_cell.length_b   1.000
_cell.length_c   1.000
_cell.angle_alpha   90.00
_cell.angle_beta   90.00
_cell.angle_gamma   90.00
#
_symmetry.space_group_name_H-M   'P 1'
#
loop_
_entity.id
_entity.type
_entity.pdbx_description
1 polymer ?
#
loop_
_entity_poly.entity_id
_entity_poly.type
_entity_poly.pdbx_seq_one_letter_code
_entity_poly.pdbx_strand_id
1 'polypeptide(L)' 'MAIALQAALRSTLEELAVVHDLKAGDWLDELETTLIRDTANIWSEGLSMNMELAAVERAQGLILTVTGALRAQLDAG' A
#
# COMPACT_ATOMS: atom_id res chain seq x y z
N MET A 1 4.79 -12.93 -9.60
CA MET A 1 5.60 -12.05 -8.74
C MET A 1 4.75 -11.01 -8.00
N ALA A 2 3.84 -10.29 -8.67
CA ALA A 2 2.98 -9.28 -8.02
C ALA A 2 2.06 -9.84 -6.89
N ILE A 3 1.52 -11.05 -7.04
CA ILE A 3 0.63 -11.67 -6.03
C ILE A 3 1.37 -11.91 -4.70
N ALA A 4 2.63 -12.35 -4.74
CA ALA A 4 3.40 -12.62 -3.53
C ALA A 4 3.73 -11.31 -2.78
N LEU A 5 4.06 -10.25 -3.50
CA LEU A 5 4.31 -8.93 -2.92
C LEU A 5 3.02 -8.34 -2.31
N GLN A 6 1.88 -8.49 -2.99
CA GLN A 6 0.58 -8.06 -2.48
C GLN A 6 0.19 -8.82 -1.20
N ALA A 7 0.40 -10.14 -1.17
CA ALA A 7 0.13 -10.95 0.01
C ALA A 7 1.03 -10.57 1.19
N ALA A 8 2.32 -10.32 0.94
CA ALA A 8 3.25 -9.86 1.96
C ALA A 8 2.83 -8.49 2.52
N LEU A 9 2.53 -7.51 1.66
CA LEU A 9 2.05 -6.20 2.10
C LEU A 9 0.78 -6.30 2.93
N ARG A 10 -0.19 -7.13 2.51
CA ARG A 10 -1.42 -7.38 3.28
C ARG A 10 -1.11 -7.96 4.65
N SER A 11 -0.30 -9.01 4.74
CA SER A 11 0.08 -9.64 6.01
C SER A 11 0.72 -8.64 6.97
N THR A 12 1.64 -7.79 6.48
CA THR A 12 2.28 -6.76 7.29
C THR A 12 1.28 -5.72 7.79
N LEU A 13 0.32 -5.32 6.96
CA LEU A 13 -0.72 -4.37 7.34
C LEU A 13 -1.71 -4.96 8.35
N GLU A 14 -2.03 -6.25 8.26
CA GLU A 14 -2.85 -6.97 9.24
C GLU A 14 -2.12 -7.05 10.61
N GLU A 15 -0.83 -7.35 10.63
CA GLU A 15 -0.02 -7.31 11.86
C GLU A 15 0.03 -5.91 12.47
N LEU A 16 0.16 -4.88 11.64
CA LEU A 16 0.14 -3.49 12.10
C LEU A 16 -1.23 -3.12 12.67
N ALA A 17 -2.32 -3.58 12.06
CA ALA A 17 -3.66 -3.37 12.59
C ALA A 17 -3.83 -4.00 13.98
N VAL A 18 -3.23 -5.17 14.25
CA VAL A 18 -3.23 -5.77 15.60
C VAL A 18 -2.56 -4.86 16.63
N VAL A 19 -1.45 -4.21 16.25
CA VAL A 19 -0.76 -3.23 17.12
C VAL A 19 -1.62 -1.99 17.40
N HIS A 20 -2.54 -1.65 16.49
CA HIS A 20 -3.48 -0.54 16.60
C HIS A 20 -4.89 -0.97 17.05
N ASP A 21 -4.99 -2.03 17.87
CA ASP A 21 -6.24 -2.52 18.46
C ASP A 21 -7.33 -2.87 17.43
N LEU A 22 -6.93 -3.30 16.22
CA LEU A 22 -7.80 -3.65 15.11
C LEU A 22 -8.76 -2.52 14.69
N LYS A 23 -8.35 -1.25 14.85
CA LYS A 23 -9.16 -0.10 14.43
C LYS A 23 -8.53 0.59 13.24
N ALA A 24 -9.34 0.82 12.22
CA ALA A 24 -9.02 1.83 11.22
C ALA A 24 -9.03 3.19 11.93
N GLY A 25 -7.89 3.87 11.91
CA GLY A 25 -7.72 5.19 12.51
C GLY A 25 -6.69 5.98 11.72
N ASP A 26 -6.36 7.18 12.20
CA ASP A 26 -5.49 8.14 11.50
C ASP A 26 -4.15 7.52 11.04
N TRP A 27 -3.63 6.54 11.79
CA TRP A 27 -2.41 5.82 11.45
C TRP A 27 -2.45 5.17 10.06
N LEU A 28 -3.61 4.64 9.64
CA LEU A 28 -3.74 3.94 8.36
C LEU A 28 -3.79 4.93 7.19
N ASP A 29 -4.40 6.11 7.41
CA ASP A 29 -4.46 7.19 6.43
C ASP A 29 -3.08 7.87 6.27
N GLU A 30 -2.37 8.09 7.37
CA GLU A 30 -0.98 8.58 7.36
C GLU A 30 -0.04 7.59 6.66
N LEU A 31 -0.19 6.29 6.92
CA LEU A 31 0.58 5.24 6.28
C LEU A 31 0.31 5.18 4.77
N GLU A 32 -0.95 5.18 4.35
CA GLU A 32 -1.33 5.20 2.93
C GLU A 32 -0.73 6.42 2.22
N THR A 33 -0.87 7.60 2.81
CA THR A 33 -0.31 8.85 2.28
C THR A 33 1.21 8.77 2.13
N THR A 34 1.89 8.23 3.14
CA THR A 34 3.34 8.05 3.14
C THR A 34 3.77 7.09 2.04
N LEU A 35 3.13 5.92 1.93
CA LEU A 35 3.46 4.92 0.91
C LEU A 35 3.25 5.45 -0.51
N ILE A 36 2.17 6.20 -0.76
CA ILE A 36 1.91 6.81 -2.07
C ILE A 36 2.98 7.84 -2.42
N ARG A 37 3.32 8.73 -1.47
CA ARG A 37 4.36 9.74 -1.65
C ARG A 37 5.70 9.09 -1.94
N ASP A 38 6.08 8.10 -1.14
CA ASP A 38 7.38 7.44 -1.27
C ASP A 38 7.46 6.67 -2.59
N THR A 39 6.37 6.00 -3.00
CA THR A 39 6.27 5.33 -4.31
C THR A 39 6.42 6.31 -5.48
N ALA A 40 5.84 7.51 -5.38
CA ALA A 40 5.98 8.54 -6.42
C ALA A 40 7.42 9.08 -6.54
N ASN A 41 8.24 8.93 -5.50
CA ASN A 41 9.63 9.36 -5.47
C ASN A 41 10.62 8.24 -5.82
N ILE A 42 10.14 7.02 -6.14
CA ILE A 42 11.00 5.94 -6.60
C ILE A 42 11.38 6.21 -8.06
N TRP A 43 12.67 6.37 -8.30
CA TRP A 43 13.25 6.48 -9.64
C TRP A 43 14.12 5.26 -9.93
N SER A 44 14.04 4.70 -11.15
CA SER A 44 14.79 3.50 -11.53
C SER A 44 15.72 3.80 -12.69
N GLU A 45 17.02 3.86 -12.41
CA GLU A 45 18.01 3.99 -13.47
C GLU A 45 17.86 2.87 -14.52
N GLY A 46 17.80 3.25 -15.80
CA GLY A 46 17.75 2.32 -16.93
C GLY A 46 16.36 1.93 -17.44
N LEU A 47 15.26 2.41 -16.82
CA LEU A 47 13.92 2.30 -17.39
C LEU A 47 13.57 3.52 -18.25
N SER A 48 12.68 3.34 -19.22
CA SER A 48 12.10 4.48 -19.94
C SER A 48 11.05 5.16 -19.06
N MET A 49 10.90 6.48 -19.20
CA MET A 49 9.95 7.28 -18.41
C MET A 49 8.52 6.71 -18.43
N ASN A 50 8.07 6.17 -19.56
CA ASN A 50 6.74 5.55 -19.67
C ASN A 50 6.63 4.24 -18.86
N MET A 51 7.69 3.43 -18.79
CA MET A 51 7.71 2.22 -17.99
C MET A 51 7.77 2.55 -16.49
N GLU A 52 8.51 3.59 -16.12
CA GLU A 52 8.55 4.08 -14.74
C GLU A 52 7.16 4.58 -14.30
N LEU A 53 6.52 5.44 -15.11
CA LEU A 53 5.19 5.95 -14.81
C LEU A 53 4.17 4.80 -14.65
N ALA A 54 4.16 3.84 -15.57
CA ALA A 54 3.27 2.69 -15.48
C ALA A 54 3.55 1.79 -14.26
N ALA A 55 4.81 1.71 -13.82
CA ALA A 55 5.17 0.98 -12.60
C ALA A 55 4.68 1.71 -11.34
N VAL A 56 4.87 3.04 -11.28
CA VAL A 56 4.39 3.91 -10.19
C VAL A 56 2.87 3.84 -10.08
N GLU A 57 2.14 3.98 -11.19
CA GLU A 57 0.68 3.90 -11.21
C GLU A 57 0.16 2.54 -10.71
N ARG A 58 0.80 1.44 -11.13
CA ARG A 58 0.45 0.10 -10.64
C ARG A 58 0.73 -0.08 -9.15
N ALA A 59 1.87 0.44 -8.67
CA ALA A 59 2.23 0.36 -7.26
C ALA A 59 1.25 1.17 -6.38
N GLN A 60 0.91 2.39 -6.80
CA GLN A 60 -0.10 3.21 -6.12
C GLN A 60 -1.47 2.53 -6.10
N GLY A 61 -1.91 1.95 -7.23
CA GLY A 61 -3.16 1.20 -7.29
C GLY A 61 -3.18 -0.01 -6.35
N LEU A 62 -2.04 -0.69 -6.20
CA LEU A 62 -1.91 -1.81 -5.27
C LEU A 62 -1.98 -1.35 -3.81
N ILE A 63 -1.30 -0.25 -3.46
CA ILE A 63 -1.37 0.34 -2.11
C ILE A 63 -2.83 0.62 -1.75
N LEU A 64 -3.52 1.43 -2.58
CA LEU A 64 -4.92 1.81 -2.37
C LEU A 64 -5.85 0.59 -2.24
N THR A 65 -5.62 -0.44 -3.05
CA THR A 65 -6.44 -1.66 -3.01
C THR A 65 -6.26 -2.39 -1.68
N VAL A 66 -5.03 -2.52 -1.18
CA VAL A 66 -4.77 -3.29 0.04
C VAL A 66 -5.18 -2.51 1.29
N THR A 67 -4.84 -1.22 1.38
CA THR A 67 -5.26 -0.37 2.51
C THR A 67 -6.77 -0.19 2.55
N GLY A 68 -7.43 -0.01 1.40
CA GLY A 68 -8.89 0.02 1.30
C GLY A 68 -9.55 -1.30 1.73
N ALA A 69 -8.99 -2.43 1.31
CA ALA A 69 -9.48 -3.75 1.74
C ALA A 69 -9.27 -3.98 3.25
N LEU A 70 -8.21 -3.44 3.84
CA LEU A 70 -7.98 -3.50 5.28
C LEU A 70 -8.99 -2.61 6.02
N ARG A 71 -9.19 -1.35 5.61
CA ARG A 71 -10.21 -0.46 6.21
C ARG A 71 -11.57 -1.14 6.25
N ALA A 72 -12.02 -1.67 5.11
CA ALA A 72 -13.31 -2.37 5.03
C ALA A 72 -13.42 -3.59 5.96
N GLN A 73 -12.31 -4.27 6.25
CA GLN A 73 -12.29 -5.39 7.22
C GLN A 73 -12.35 -4.89 8.65
N LEU A 74 -11.58 -3.84 8.99
CA LEU A 74 -11.55 -3.28 10.34
C LEU A 74 -12.87 -2.58 10.70
N ASP A 75 -13.55 -1.97 9.73
CA ASP A 75 -14.86 -1.33 9.94
C ASP A 75 -16.01 -2.36 10.07
N ALA A 76 -15.81 -3.59 9.59
CA ALA A 76 -16.81 -4.65 9.62
C ALA A 76 -16.73 -5.55 10.87
N GLY A 77 -15.64 -5.44 11.65
CA GLY A 77 -15.39 -6.20 12.88
C GLY A 77 -15.77 -5.43 14.14
#